data_AF-A0A936MNK3-F1
#
_entry.id   AF-A0A936MNK3-F1
#
_cell.length_a   1.000
_cell.length_b   1.000
_cell.length_c   1.000
_cell.angle_alpha   90.00
_cell.angle_beta   90.00
_cell.angle_gamma   90.00
#
_symmetry.space_group_name_H-M   'P 1'
#
loop_
_entity.id
_entity.type
_entity.pdbx_description
1 polymer ?
#
loop_
_entity_poly.entity_id
_entity_poly.type
_entity_poly.pdbx_seq_one_letter_code
_entity_poly.pdbx_strand_id
1 'polypeptide(L)'
;MFASLFLLVTGVLVVTVPLTLYIAGRTAGRNVWGLFLRGYEKHGAGAYRAHVSPVWVAGKPPLSVHLAAISSFILGQMVVPGALAALIGLVVALEVVSRGLHTSGDSIIVLLTLSAPTGLMIGGKLLDVGLALLQRADGAVKKARNVARFSIIHNVVLLLALGAVYVVDTNDAVFFPAIYACVSIAQAALLLTAARAIDAHGDAEARDRELAPPPPQLADGRA
;
A
#
# COMPACT_ATOMS: atom_id res chain seq x y z
N MET A 1 -15.76 20.81 -24.40
CA MET A 1 -16.69 20.36 -23.34
C MET A 1 -16.39 18.94 -22.86
N PHE A 2 -16.28 17.95 -23.76
CA PHE A 2 -16.00 16.54 -23.38
C PHE A 2 -14.68 16.33 -22.62
N ALA A 3 -13.58 16.96 -23.04
CA ALA A 3 -12.28 16.82 -22.36
C ALA A 3 -12.31 17.34 -20.91
N SER A 4 -12.95 18.50 -20.66
CA SER A 4 -13.08 19.08 -19.32
C SER A 4 -13.94 18.22 -18.40
N LEU A 5 -15.04 17.66 -18.93
CA LEU A 5 -15.89 16.72 -18.18
C LEU A 5 -15.12 15.44 -17.83
N PHE A 6 -14.37 14.88 -18.78
CA PHE A 6 -13.54 13.71 -18.55
C PHE A 6 -12.50 13.95 -17.45
N LEU A 7 -11.74 15.05 -17.54
CA LEU A 7 -10.75 15.41 -16.52
C LEU A 7 -11.37 15.59 -15.13
N LEU A 8 -12.56 16.21 -15.05
CA LEU A 8 -13.28 16.38 -13.79
C LEU A 8 -13.73 15.03 -13.22
N VAL A 9 -14.32 14.17 -14.03
CA VAL A 9 -14.76 12.82 -13.62
C VAL A 9 -13.56 12.00 -13.15
N THR A 10 -12.46 11.99 -13.89
CA THR A 10 -11.23 11.30 -13.50
C THR A 10 -10.67 11.87 -12.20
N GLY A 11 -10.60 13.20 -12.05
CA GLY A 11 -10.12 13.84 -10.82
C GLY A 11 -10.97 13.47 -9.60
N VAL A 12 -12.31 13.48 -9.75
CA VAL A 12 -13.23 13.07 -8.69
C VAL A 12 -13.03 11.59 -8.34
N LEU A 13 -12.93 10.69 -9.31
CA LEU A 13 -12.68 9.27 -9.06
C LEU A 13 -11.35 9.02 -8.36
N VAL A 14 -10.29 9.71 -8.80
CA VAL A 14 -8.93 9.61 -8.24
C VAL A 14 -8.86 9.97 -6.76
N VAL A 15 -9.76 10.84 -6.29
CA VAL A 15 -9.83 11.25 -4.89
C VAL A 15 -10.87 10.43 -4.11
N THR A 16 -12.04 10.18 -4.68
CA THR A 16 -13.16 9.55 -3.97
C THR A 16 -12.94 8.06 -3.73
N VAL A 17 -12.37 7.31 -4.67
CA VAL A 17 -12.16 5.86 -4.51
C VAL A 17 -11.13 5.56 -3.41
N PRO A 18 -9.93 6.20 -3.37
CA PRO A 18 -8.98 5.95 -2.30
C PRO A 18 -9.50 6.40 -0.94
N LEU A 19 -10.26 7.50 -0.91
CA LEU A 19 -10.84 8.02 0.32
C LEU A 19 -11.89 7.07 0.89
N THR A 20 -12.81 6.55 0.05
CA THR A 20 -13.84 5.60 0.50
C THR A 20 -13.22 4.29 0.97
N LEU A 21 -12.26 3.73 0.23
CA LEU A 21 -11.51 2.54 0.65
C LEU A 21 -10.72 2.76 1.95
N TYR A 22 -10.11 3.92 2.12
CA TYR A 22 -9.39 4.27 3.35
C TYR A 22 -10.33 4.39 4.54
N ILE A 23 -11.48 5.07 4.39
CA ILE A 23 -12.48 5.19 5.45
C ILE A 23 -13.03 3.80 5.81
N ALA A 24 -13.41 3.00 4.82
CA ALA A 24 -13.94 1.65 5.03
C ALA A 24 -12.91 0.71 5.69
N GLY A 25 -11.64 0.75 5.24
CA GLY A 25 -10.56 -0.02 5.84
C GLY A 25 -10.27 0.40 7.27
N ARG A 26 -10.27 1.71 7.55
CA ARG A 26 -10.05 2.26 8.89
C ARG A 26 -11.18 1.94 9.85
N THR A 27 -12.44 2.01 9.42
CA THR A 27 -13.58 1.66 10.26
C THR A 27 -13.60 0.18 10.59
N ALA A 28 -13.32 -0.69 9.61
CA ALA A 28 -13.18 -2.13 9.83
C ALA A 28 -12.00 -2.48 10.76
N GLY A 29 -10.88 -1.76 10.65
CA GLY A 29 -9.67 -1.99 11.46
C GLY A 29 -9.68 -1.37 12.86
N ARG A 30 -10.72 -0.63 13.27
CA ARG A 30 -10.68 0.24 14.47
C ARG A 30 -10.32 -0.48 15.78
N ASN A 31 -10.70 -1.75 15.92
CA ASN A 31 -10.49 -2.53 17.15
C ASN A 31 -9.39 -3.58 17.03
N VAL A 32 -8.70 -3.68 15.88
CA VAL A 32 -7.73 -4.78 15.60
C VAL A 32 -6.31 -4.41 16.05
N TRP A 33 -6.05 -3.14 16.30
CA TRP A 33 -4.75 -2.63 16.75
C TRP A 33 -4.56 -2.73 18.27
N GLY A 34 -5.35 -3.55 18.96
CA GLY A 34 -5.15 -3.88 20.37
C GLY A 34 -5.32 -2.71 21.34
N LEU A 35 -4.80 -2.91 22.55
CA LEU A 35 -4.72 -1.90 23.61
C LEU A 35 -3.26 -1.62 23.92
N PHE A 36 -2.91 -0.35 24.06
CA PHE A 36 -1.59 0.12 24.44
C PHE A 36 -1.63 0.74 25.82
N LEU A 37 -0.62 0.44 26.63
CA LEU A 37 -0.41 1.14 27.90
C LEU A 37 0.01 2.57 27.59
N ARG A 38 -0.89 3.54 27.79
CA ARG A 38 -0.58 4.96 27.60
C ARG A 38 0.29 5.50 28.74
N GLY A 39 0.16 4.90 29.92
CA GLY A 39 0.89 5.28 31.12
C GLY A 39 0.18 4.75 32.35
N TYR A 40 0.55 5.29 33.50
CA TYR A 40 -0.06 4.96 34.77
C TYR A 40 -0.74 6.20 35.33
N GLU A 41 -1.98 6.05 35.76
CA GLU A 41 -2.70 7.12 36.46
C GLU A 41 -2.80 6.78 37.94
N LYS A 42 -2.38 7.73 38.76
CA LYS A 42 -2.49 7.61 40.22
C LYS A 42 -3.92 7.96 40.62
N HIS A 43 -4.69 6.95 41.00
CA HIS A 43 -6.03 7.10 41.53
C HIS A 43 -5.96 7.21 43.05
N GLY A 44 -6.51 8.30 43.60
CA GLY A 44 -6.56 8.59 45.03
C GLY A 44 -5.90 9.92 45.39
N ALA A 45 -6.69 10.83 45.93
CA ALA A 45 -6.25 12.03 46.63
C ALA A 45 -6.97 12.08 47.99
N GLY A 46 -6.22 12.16 49.10
CA GLY A 46 -6.78 12.25 50.46
C GLY A 46 -6.40 11.07 51.37
N ALA A 47 -7.32 10.68 52.26
CA ALA A 47 -7.10 9.72 53.35
C ALA A 47 -6.99 8.23 52.93
N TYR A 48 -7.18 7.92 51.64
CA TYR A 48 -7.07 6.56 51.11
C TYR A 48 -5.71 6.32 50.44
N ARG A 49 -5.22 5.07 50.48
CA ARG A 49 -3.97 4.68 49.82
C ARG A 49 -4.05 4.97 48.32
N ALA A 50 -3.11 5.75 47.82
CA ALA A 50 -3.00 6.00 46.39
C ALA A 50 -2.66 4.70 45.67
N HIS A 51 -3.46 4.36 44.66
CA HIS A 51 -3.27 3.20 43.80
C HIS A 51 -2.84 3.66 42.41
N VAL A 52 -1.77 3.08 41.90
CA VAL A 52 -1.28 3.37 40.55
C VAL A 52 -1.89 2.32 39.62
N SER A 53 -2.86 2.72 38.80
CA SER A 53 -3.49 1.84 37.82
C SER A 53 -2.92 2.09 36.41
N PRO A 54 -2.67 1.02 35.63
CA PRO A 54 -2.31 1.17 34.22
C PRO A 54 -3.52 1.68 33.41
N VAL A 55 -3.29 2.66 32.54
CA VAL A 55 -4.31 3.18 31.60
C VAL A 55 -4.07 2.61 30.22
N TRP A 56 -5.00 1.78 29.78
CA TRP A 56 -4.99 1.14 28.47
C TRP A 56 -5.83 1.95 27.48
N VAL A 57 -5.28 2.22 26.29
CA VAL A 57 -5.97 2.97 25.23
C VAL A 57 -5.96 2.16 23.94
N ALA A 58 -7.04 2.24 23.16
CA ALA A 58 -7.12 1.59 21.85
C ALA A 58 -5.94 2.00 20.97
N GLY A 59 -5.20 0.99 20.48
CA GLY A 59 -4.09 1.19 19.58
C GLY A 59 -4.54 1.79 18.26
N LYS A 60 -3.62 2.51 17.63
CA LYS A 60 -3.84 3.13 16.32
C LYS A 60 -2.84 2.55 15.33
N PRO A 61 -3.20 2.43 14.04
CA PRO A 61 -2.24 2.05 13.02
C PRO A 61 -1.07 3.04 13.02
N PRO A 62 0.18 2.59 12.87
CA PRO A 62 1.31 3.49 12.75
C PRO A 62 1.20 4.31 11.46
N LEU A 63 1.81 5.50 11.45
CA LEU A 63 1.76 6.41 10.30
C LEU A 63 2.26 5.75 9.01
N SER A 64 3.26 4.88 9.10
CA SER A 64 3.79 4.12 7.96
C SER A 64 2.72 3.24 7.30
N VAL A 65 1.84 2.61 8.09
CA VAL A 65 0.72 1.79 7.58
C VAL A 65 -0.32 2.67 6.90
N HIS A 66 -0.62 3.84 7.46
CA HIS A 66 -1.53 4.80 6.82
C HIS A 66 -1.01 5.29 5.48
N LEU A 67 0.25 5.72 5.43
CA LEU A 67 0.90 6.20 4.21
C LEU A 67 0.96 5.09 3.15
N ALA A 68 1.36 3.87 3.54
CA ALA A 68 1.42 2.72 2.65
C ALA A 68 0.05 2.30 2.11
N ALA A 69 -1.01 2.38 2.93
CA ALA A 69 -2.36 2.05 2.49
C ALA A 69 -2.92 3.11 1.52
N ILE A 70 -2.81 4.40 1.85
CA ILE A 70 -3.32 5.49 0.99
C ILE A 70 -2.62 5.47 -0.37
N SER A 71 -1.29 5.38 -0.38
CA SER A 71 -0.51 5.27 -1.62
C SER A 71 -0.84 4.00 -2.41
N SER A 72 -1.10 2.87 -1.73
CA SER A 72 -1.57 1.64 -2.41
C SER A 72 -2.93 1.84 -3.07
N PHE A 73 -3.85 2.59 -2.46
CA PHE A 73 -5.14 2.90 -3.08
C PHE A 73 -4.99 3.84 -4.28
N ILE A 74 -4.18 4.89 -4.14
CA ILE A 74 -3.93 5.87 -5.20
C ILE A 74 -3.28 5.22 -6.43
N LEU A 75 -2.29 4.35 -6.23
CA LEU A 75 -1.65 3.62 -7.34
C LEU A 75 -2.51 2.44 -7.82
N GLY A 76 -3.21 1.76 -6.93
CA GLY A 76 -4.03 0.61 -7.27
C GLY A 76 -5.27 0.96 -8.10
N GLN A 77 -5.88 2.12 -7.89
CA GLN A 77 -7.01 2.57 -8.74
C GLN A 77 -6.60 2.84 -10.19
N MET A 78 -5.30 3.03 -10.47
CA MET A 78 -4.79 3.21 -11.83
C MET A 78 -4.91 1.95 -12.68
N VAL A 79 -5.31 0.81 -12.11
CA VAL A 79 -5.60 -0.43 -12.86
C VAL A 79 -6.68 -0.21 -13.90
N VAL A 80 -7.76 0.52 -13.60
CA VAL A 80 -8.86 0.72 -14.55
C VAL A 80 -8.44 1.59 -15.74
N PRO A 81 -7.95 2.83 -15.55
CA PRO A 81 -7.47 3.63 -16.69
C PRO A 81 -6.25 2.98 -17.36
N GLY A 82 -5.38 2.32 -16.60
CA GLY A 82 -4.24 1.58 -17.13
C GLY A 82 -4.64 0.40 -18.00
N ALA A 83 -5.70 -0.33 -17.65
CA ALA A 83 -6.19 -1.46 -18.44
C ALA A 83 -6.77 -0.99 -19.77
N LEU A 84 -7.53 0.12 -19.76
CA LEU A 84 -8.01 0.74 -20.99
C LEU A 84 -6.85 1.23 -21.87
N ALA A 85 -5.87 1.91 -21.28
CA ALA A 85 -4.68 2.36 -21.99
C ALA A 85 -3.87 1.17 -22.55
N ALA A 86 -3.77 0.06 -21.83
CA ALA A 86 -3.10 -1.15 -22.27
C ALA A 86 -3.82 -1.83 -23.44
N LEU A 87 -5.17 -1.82 -23.47
CA LEU A 87 -5.94 -2.34 -24.60
C LEU A 87 -5.71 -1.51 -25.87
N ILE A 88 -5.74 -0.17 -25.75
CA ILE A 88 -5.41 0.73 -26.86
C ILE A 88 -3.96 0.51 -27.30
N GLY A 89 -3.03 0.49 -26.35
CA GLY A 89 -1.61 0.22 -26.60
C GLY A 89 -1.36 -1.13 -27.25
N LEU A 90 -2.16 -2.14 -26.96
CA LEU A 90 -2.10 -3.44 -27.62
C LEU A 90 -2.51 -3.36 -29.09
N VAL A 91 -3.62 -2.68 -29.40
CA VAL A 91 -4.05 -2.47 -30.80
C VAL A 91 -2.97 -1.72 -31.58
N VAL A 92 -2.43 -0.65 -31.00
CA VAL A 92 -1.35 0.14 -31.63
C VAL A 92 -0.07 -0.71 -31.77
N ALA A 93 0.31 -1.49 -30.75
CA ALA A 93 1.49 -2.34 -30.81
C ALA A 93 1.37 -3.42 -31.90
N LEU A 94 0.18 -4.00 -32.12
CA LEU A 94 -0.04 -4.96 -33.21
C LEU A 94 0.12 -4.31 -34.59
N GLU A 95 -0.34 -3.07 -34.76
CA GLU A 95 -0.14 -2.29 -35.99
C GLU A 95 1.34 -1.94 -36.19
N VAL A 96 2.02 -1.53 -35.13
CA VAL A 96 3.46 -1.23 -35.14
C VAL A 96 4.28 -2.47 -35.52
N VAL A 97 3.93 -3.64 -34.97
CA VAL A 97 4.61 -4.89 -35.29
C VAL A 97 4.32 -5.33 -36.73
N SER A 98 3.10 -5.13 -37.23
CA SER A 98 2.73 -5.54 -38.60
C SER A 98 3.42 -4.70 -39.67
N ARG A 99 3.62 -3.40 -39.42
CA ARG A 99 4.34 -2.50 -40.33
C ARG A 99 5.87 -2.55 -40.17
N GLY A 100 6.37 -3.12 -39.08
CA GLY A 100 7.78 -3.13 -38.68
C GLY A 100 8.16 -1.92 -37.80
N LEU A 101 9.21 -2.11 -36.97
CA LEU A 101 9.72 -1.07 -36.05
C LEU A 101 10.53 -0.03 -36.84
N HIS A 102 9.84 0.95 -37.42
CA HIS A 102 10.45 1.92 -38.33
C HIS A 102 10.46 3.35 -37.82
N THR A 103 9.65 3.69 -36.81
CA THR A 103 9.54 5.06 -36.29
C THR A 103 10.05 5.19 -34.86
N SER A 104 10.58 6.38 -34.55
CA SER A 104 11.01 6.73 -33.20
C SER A 104 9.82 6.66 -32.23
N GLY A 105 9.92 5.81 -31.21
CA GLY A 105 8.88 5.56 -30.21
C GLY A 105 8.11 4.25 -30.37
N ASP A 106 8.21 3.56 -31.51
CA ASP A 106 7.57 2.26 -31.72
C ASP A 106 8.02 1.24 -30.64
N SER A 107 9.32 1.24 -30.33
CA SER A 107 9.91 0.37 -29.31
C SER A 107 9.35 0.61 -27.91
N ILE A 108 9.05 1.87 -27.56
CA ILE A 108 8.47 2.24 -26.26
C ILE A 108 7.05 1.70 -26.17
N ILE A 109 6.24 1.87 -27.22
CA ILE A 109 4.86 1.38 -27.24
C ILE A 109 4.82 -0.14 -27.04
N VAL A 110 5.65 -0.88 -27.78
CA VAL A 110 5.74 -2.34 -27.64
C VAL A 110 6.20 -2.73 -26.22
N LEU A 111 7.24 -2.09 -25.69
CA LEU A 111 7.75 -2.35 -24.35
C LEU A 111 6.68 -2.13 -23.27
N LEU A 112 6.00 -0.97 -23.31
CA LEU A 112 4.97 -0.64 -22.33
C LEU A 112 3.79 -1.60 -22.41
N THR A 113 3.34 -1.93 -23.62
CA THR A 113 2.27 -2.91 -23.84
C THR A 113 2.64 -4.28 -23.28
N LEU A 114 3.87 -4.76 -23.49
CA LEU A 114 4.33 -6.04 -22.95
C LEU A 114 4.46 -6.02 -21.41
N SER A 115 4.78 -4.87 -20.82
CA SER A 115 4.87 -4.70 -19.36
C SER A 115 3.50 -4.59 -18.67
N ALA A 116 2.47 -4.16 -19.42
CA ALA A 116 1.17 -3.79 -18.88
C ALA A 116 0.48 -4.91 -18.07
N PRO A 117 0.44 -6.20 -18.51
CA PRO A 117 -0.22 -7.25 -17.74
C PRO A 117 0.34 -7.39 -16.32
N THR A 118 1.68 -7.35 -16.19
CA THR A 118 2.34 -7.44 -14.89
C THR A 118 2.13 -6.19 -14.04
N GLY A 119 2.14 -4.99 -14.64
CA GLY A 119 1.85 -3.74 -13.96
C GLY A 119 0.40 -3.68 -13.43
N LEU A 120 -0.57 -4.13 -14.22
CA LEU A 120 -1.98 -4.21 -13.82
C LEU A 120 -2.20 -5.20 -12.68
N MET A 121 -1.53 -6.36 -12.74
CA MET A 121 -1.57 -7.33 -11.64
C MET A 121 -1.01 -6.73 -10.34
N ILE A 122 0.08 -5.95 -10.40
CA ILE A 122 0.62 -5.24 -9.23
C ILE A 122 -0.41 -4.24 -8.69
N GLY A 123 -1.01 -3.43 -9.56
CA GLY A 123 -2.02 -2.45 -9.17
C GLY A 123 -3.22 -3.09 -8.43
N GLY A 124 -3.72 -4.23 -8.92
CA GLY A 124 -4.80 -4.95 -8.25
C GLY A 124 -4.38 -5.46 -6.87
N LYS A 125 -3.16 -6.01 -6.76
CA LYS A 125 -2.60 -6.47 -5.49
C LYS A 125 -2.35 -5.33 -4.49
N LEU A 126 -2.08 -4.11 -4.96
CA LEU A 126 -1.91 -2.94 -4.09
C LEU A 126 -3.22 -2.59 -3.37
N LEU A 127 -4.35 -2.57 -4.08
CA LEU A 127 -5.66 -2.30 -3.46
C LEU A 127 -5.94 -3.28 -2.31
N ASP A 128 -5.71 -4.55 -2.57
CA ASP A 128 -5.95 -5.64 -1.64
C ASP A 128 -4.98 -5.62 -0.43
N VAL A 129 -3.70 -5.30 -0.66
CA VAL A 129 -2.72 -5.09 0.42
C VAL A 129 -3.05 -3.88 1.28
N GLY A 130 -3.48 -2.76 0.67
CA GLY A 130 -3.83 -1.54 1.40
C GLY A 130 -4.95 -1.79 2.41
N LEU A 131 -6.00 -2.52 2.01
CA LEU A 131 -7.08 -2.93 2.90
C LEU A 131 -6.59 -3.87 4.00
N ALA A 132 -5.85 -4.91 3.63
CA ALA A 132 -5.32 -5.90 4.57
C ALA A 132 -4.40 -5.26 5.64
N LEU A 133 -3.58 -4.28 5.26
CA LEU A 133 -2.72 -3.54 6.17
C LEU A 133 -3.53 -2.71 7.17
N LEU A 134 -4.55 -1.96 6.74
CA LEU A 134 -5.39 -1.15 7.64
C LEU A 134 -6.18 -2.01 8.63
N GLN A 135 -6.64 -3.17 8.17
CA GLN A 135 -7.39 -4.13 8.98
C GLN A 135 -6.50 -5.02 9.85
N ARG A 136 -5.16 -4.94 9.71
CA ARG A 136 -4.21 -5.87 10.34
C ARG A 136 -4.63 -7.34 10.12
N ALA A 137 -5.05 -7.67 8.90
CA ALA A 137 -5.53 -9.00 8.56
C ALA A 137 -4.42 -10.05 8.67
N ASP A 138 -4.81 -11.31 8.90
CA ASP A 138 -3.87 -12.42 8.94
C ASP A 138 -3.05 -12.51 7.65
N GLY A 139 -1.72 -12.53 7.79
CA GLY A 139 -0.81 -12.56 6.66
C GLY A 139 -0.63 -11.23 5.91
N ALA A 140 -1.20 -10.10 6.36
CA ALA A 140 -1.02 -8.79 5.75
C ALA A 140 0.46 -8.41 5.56
N VAL A 141 1.31 -8.74 6.54
CA VAL A 141 2.78 -8.54 6.48
C VAL A 141 3.41 -9.34 5.33
N LYS A 142 3.12 -10.63 5.24
CA LYS A 142 3.63 -11.52 4.18
C LYS A 142 3.18 -11.02 2.81
N LYS A 143 1.91 -10.63 2.71
CA LYS A 143 1.32 -10.08 1.49
C LYS A 143 2.01 -8.79 1.06
N ALA A 144 2.19 -7.84 1.97
CA ALA A 144 2.88 -6.57 1.71
C ALA A 144 4.32 -6.79 1.24
N ARG A 145 5.06 -7.70 1.89
CA ARG A 145 6.43 -8.07 1.47
C ARG A 145 6.48 -8.67 0.07
N ASN A 146 5.57 -9.59 -0.24
CA ASN A 146 5.51 -10.24 -1.55
C ASN A 146 5.18 -9.25 -2.65
N VAL A 147 4.17 -8.39 -2.43
CA VAL A 147 3.77 -7.36 -3.39
C VAL A 147 4.89 -6.32 -3.57
N ALA A 148 5.54 -5.89 -2.49
CA ALA A 148 6.67 -4.98 -2.56
C ALA A 148 7.84 -5.55 -3.37
N ARG A 149 8.26 -6.80 -3.09
CA ARG A 149 9.33 -7.46 -3.85
C ARG A 149 8.98 -7.58 -5.33
N PHE A 150 7.77 -8.03 -5.63
CA PHE A 150 7.33 -8.17 -7.01
C PHE A 150 7.26 -6.83 -7.74
N SER A 151 6.78 -5.78 -7.06
CA SER A 151 6.77 -4.42 -7.58
C SER A 151 8.17 -3.88 -7.84
N ILE A 152 9.13 -4.08 -6.91
CA ILE A 152 10.51 -3.65 -7.11
C ILE A 152 11.12 -4.36 -8.32
N ILE A 153 11.00 -5.70 -8.40
CA ILE A 153 11.56 -6.48 -9.51
C ILE A 153 11.00 -6.01 -10.85
N HIS A 154 9.67 -5.90 -10.96
CA HIS A 154 9.01 -5.44 -12.17
C HIS A 154 9.50 -4.05 -12.61
N ASN A 155 9.53 -3.08 -11.69
CA ASN A 155 9.90 -1.71 -12.02
C ASN A 155 11.41 -1.55 -12.29
N VAL A 156 12.27 -2.33 -11.63
CA VAL A 156 13.71 -2.34 -11.95
C VAL A 156 13.93 -2.90 -13.35
N VAL A 157 13.28 -4.02 -13.71
CA VAL A 157 13.35 -4.57 -15.07
C VAL A 157 12.81 -3.59 -16.10
N LEU A 158 11.69 -2.92 -15.81
CA LEU A 158 11.11 -1.90 -16.68
C LEU A 158 12.07 -0.70 -16.86
N LEU A 159 12.70 -0.21 -15.80
CA LEU A 159 13.69 0.88 -15.88
C LEU A 159 14.90 0.51 -16.74
N LEU A 160 15.41 -0.72 -16.58
CA LEU A 160 16.51 -1.22 -17.42
C LEU A 160 16.10 -1.30 -18.88
N ALA A 161 14.89 -1.79 -19.17
CA ALA A 161 14.38 -1.86 -20.53
C ALA A 161 14.14 -0.47 -21.14
N LEU A 162 13.60 0.48 -20.37
CA LEU A 162 13.45 1.87 -20.79
C LEU A 162 14.81 2.54 -21.06
N GLY A 163 15.82 2.27 -20.23
CA GLY A 163 17.19 2.73 -20.45
C GLY A 163 17.79 2.17 -21.74
N ALA A 164 17.58 0.88 -22.01
CA ALA A 164 18.02 0.26 -23.26
C ALA A 164 17.31 0.87 -24.48
N VAL A 165 16.00 1.12 -24.38
CA VAL A 165 15.25 1.81 -25.45
C VAL A 165 15.78 3.22 -25.66
N TYR A 166 16.03 3.99 -24.60
CA TYR A 166 16.57 5.36 -24.73
C TYR A 166 17.95 5.42 -25.39
N VAL A 167 18.80 4.41 -25.15
CA VAL A 167 20.13 4.31 -25.78
C VAL A 167 20.03 4.05 -27.29
N VAL A 168 19.04 3.25 -27.71
CA VAL A 168 18.85 2.88 -29.12
C VAL A 168 18.04 3.95 -29.88
N ASP A 169 17.06 4.54 -29.20
CA ASP A 169 16.10 5.50 -29.72
C ASP A 169 15.96 6.60 -28.65
N THR A 170 16.71 7.70 -28.82
CA THR A 170 16.77 8.86 -27.90
C THR A 170 15.44 9.62 -27.88
N ASN A 171 14.42 8.95 -27.37
CA ASN A 171 13.06 9.40 -27.29
C ASN A 171 12.73 9.74 -25.84
N ASP A 172 12.50 11.03 -25.59
CA ASP A 172 12.21 11.57 -24.26
C ASP A 172 10.90 11.04 -23.66
N ALA A 173 10.05 10.38 -24.46
CA ALA A 173 8.84 9.73 -23.95
C ALA A 173 9.13 8.64 -22.90
N VAL A 174 10.36 8.11 -22.81
CA VAL A 174 10.77 7.17 -21.75
C VAL A 174 10.76 7.78 -20.35
N PHE A 175 10.84 9.10 -20.20
CA PHE A 175 10.94 9.73 -18.88
C PHE A 175 9.66 9.60 -18.07
N PHE A 176 8.48 9.71 -18.70
CA PHE A 176 7.20 9.54 -18.01
C PHE A 176 7.05 8.16 -17.34
N PRO A 177 7.20 7.02 -18.05
CA PRO A 177 7.13 5.72 -17.42
C PRO A 177 8.30 5.47 -16.46
N ALA A 178 9.49 6.06 -16.68
CA ALA A 178 10.60 5.96 -15.73
C ALA A 178 10.29 6.65 -14.39
N ILE A 179 9.73 7.86 -14.42
CA ILE A 179 9.27 8.57 -13.21
C ILE A 179 8.20 7.75 -12.49
N TYR A 180 7.24 7.20 -13.23
CA TYR A 180 6.20 6.34 -12.66
C TYR A 180 6.80 5.10 -11.99
N ALA A 181 7.79 4.45 -12.63
CA ALA A 181 8.47 3.29 -12.06
C ALA A 181 9.22 3.64 -10.77
N CYS A 182 9.88 4.81 -10.70
CA CYS A 182 10.51 5.32 -9.48
C CYS A 182 9.48 5.55 -8.35
N VAL A 183 8.33 6.14 -8.66
CA VAL A 183 7.23 6.32 -7.69
C VAL A 183 6.72 4.96 -7.20
N SER A 184 6.59 3.98 -8.09
CA SER A 184 6.17 2.61 -7.75
C SER A 184 7.18 1.92 -6.82
N ILE A 185 8.49 2.09 -7.06
CA ILE A 185 9.55 1.58 -6.18
C ILE A 185 9.51 2.24 -4.80
N ALA A 186 9.35 3.57 -4.75
CA ALA A 186 9.20 4.29 -3.49
C ALA A 186 7.99 3.78 -2.70
N GLN A 187 6.88 3.48 -3.38
CA GLN A 187 5.75 2.85 -2.72
C GLN A 187 6.06 1.44 -2.21
N ALA A 188 6.77 0.61 -2.97
CA ALA A 188 7.18 -0.70 -2.49
C ALA A 188 8.04 -0.60 -1.21
N ALA A 189 8.88 0.44 -1.08
CA ALA A 189 9.63 0.71 0.15
C ALA A 189 8.72 1.09 1.34
N LEU A 190 7.66 1.87 1.10
CA LEU A 190 6.66 2.16 2.13
C LEU A 190 5.92 0.90 2.60
N LEU A 191 5.57 -0.02 1.68
CA LEU A 191 4.99 -1.32 2.04
C LEU A 191 5.91 -2.15 2.94
N LEU A 192 7.22 -2.17 2.64
CA LEU A 192 8.21 -2.86 3.49
C LEU A 192 8.33 -2.20 4.86
N THR A 193 8.27 -0.87 4.91
CA THR A 193 8.31 -0.10 6.16
C THR A 193 7.07 -0.33 7.01
N ALA A 194 5.88 -0.38 6.39
CA ALA A 194 4.63 -0.74 7.05
C ALA A 194 4.68 -2.18 7.59
N ALA A 195 5.17 -3.13 6.80
CA ALA A 195 5.33 -4.52 7.23
C ALA A 195 6.27 -4.65 8.45
N ARG A 196 7.40 -3.93 8.46
CA ARG A 196 8.31 -3.88 9.62
C ARG A 196 7.65 -3.25 10.84
N ALA A 197 6.87 -2.19 10.66
CA ALA A 197 6.16 -1.54 11.76
C ALA A 197 5.11 -2.45 12.40
N ILE A 198 4.42 -3.27 11.60
CA ILE A 198 3.45 -4.26 12.10
C ILE A 198 4.16 -5.37 12.89
N ASP A 199 5.27 -5.90 12.38
CA ASP A 199 6.04 -6.93 13.09
C ASP A 199 6.57 -6.39 14.43
N ALA A 200 7.20 -5.22 14.43
CA ALA A 200 7.70 -4.58 15.65
C ALA A 200 6.61 -4.34 16.69
N HIS A 201 5.39 -4.02 16.22
CA HIS A 201 4.22 -3.87 17.07
C HIS A 201 3.75 -5.20 17.66
N GLY A 202 3.72 -6.27 16.85
CA GLY A 202 3.42 -7.62 17.32
C GLY A 202 4.43 -8.14 18.36
N ASP A 203 5.71 -7.87 18.15
CA ASP A 203 6.78 -8.22 19.11
C ASP A 203 6.62 -7.47 20.43
N ALA A 204 6.25 -6.18 20.38
CA ALA A 204 5.98 -5.37 21.57
C ALA A 204 4.77 -5.91 22.35
N GLU A 205 3.66 -6.20 21.67
CA GLU A 205 2.47 -6.79 22.29
C GLU A 205 2.76 -8.16 22.93
N ALA A 206 3.60 -8.98 22.31
CA ALA A 206 3.99 -10.28 22.84
C ALA A 206 4.81 -10.14 24.14
N ARG A 207 5.77 -9.20 24.17
CA ARG A 207 6.57 -8.91 25.37
C ARG A 207 5.71 -8.36 26.51
N ASP A 208 4.78 -7.45 26.21
CA ASP A 208 3.89 -6.89 27.21
C ASP A 208 2.98 -7.95 27.84
N ARG A 209 2.54 -8.97 27.07
CA ARG A 209 1.78 -10.10 27.60
C ARG A 209 2.61 -11.01 28.50
N GLU A 210 3.89 -11.19 28.21
CA GLU A 210 4.81 -11.98 29.04
C GLU A 210 5.13 -11.29 30.37
N LEU A 211 5.23 -9.95 30.34
CA LEU A 211 5.50 -9.12 31.52
C LEU A 211 4.25 -8.79 32.35
N ALA A 212 3.06 -8.99 31.79
CA ALA A 212 1.81 -8.73 32.50
C ALA A 212 1.70 -9.68 33.71
N PRO A 213 1.44 -9.16 34.92
CA PRO A 213 1.20 -10.02 36.06
C PRO A 213 0.03 -10.97 35.74
N PRO A 214 0.08 -12.23 36.21
CA PRO A 214 -1.00 -13.17 35.97
C PRO A 214 -2.31 -12.54 36.43
N PRO A 215 -3.43 -12.75 35.69
CA PRO A 215 -4.71 -12.22 36.12
C PRO A 215 -4.95 -12.67 37.56
N PRO A 216 -5.48 -11.79 38.43
CA PRO A 216 -5.71 -12.13 39.82
C PRO A 216 -6.50 -13.44 39.83
N GLN A 217 -5.91 -14.46 40.46
CA GLN A 217 -6.62 -15.72 40.68
C GLN A 217 -7.86 -15.31 41.47
N LEU A 218 -9.03 -15.38 40.83
CA LEU A 218 -10.29 -15.23 41.53
C LEU A 218 -10.23 -16.31 42.60
N ALA A 219 -10.06 -15.88 43.86
CA ALA A 219 -10.02 -16.79 44.98
C ALA A 219 -11.26 -17.67 44.83
N ASP A 220 -11.05 -18.98 44.63
CA ASP A 220 -12.12 -19.94 44.48
C ASP A 220 -13.07 -19.71 45.64
N GLY A 221 -14.23 -19.11 45.35
CA GLY A 221 -15.25 -18.72 46.32
C GLY A 221 -15.99 -19.95 46.85
N ARG A 222 -15.26 -21.01 47.19
CA ARG A 222 -15.73 -22.14 47.96
C ARG A 222 -15.54 -21.80 49.43
N ALA A 223 -16.44 -20.97 49.93
CA ALA A 223 -16.76 -20.90 51.35
C ALA A 223 -17.99 -21.77 51.61
#